data_AF-A0A947QWE5-F1
#
_entry.id   AF-A0A947QWE5-F1
#
_cell.length_a   1.000
_cell.length_b   1.000
_cell.length_c   1.000
_cell.angle_alpha   90.00
_cell.angle_beta   90.00
_cell.angle_gamma   90.00
#
_symmetry.space_group_name_H-M   'P 1'
#
loop_
_entity.id
_entity.type
_entity.pdbx_description
1 polymer ?
#
loop_
_entity_poly.entity_id
_entity_poly.type
_entity_poly.pdbx_seq_one_letter_code
_entity_poly.pdbx_strand_id
1 'polypeptide(L)'
;METNTIHRQFVEYGRTAREWMRKCEVLLPLVEQYEIWKEKGFSSIYEYAAKLAGMSRSKVEDCLRIYKKIEDKPALREVAERKGINAVRPVITLATTETEVFWAEKAKEMSVGTLKAYAKEFRELSNHEQVGFRDVPESVTLSPELAKKLKQFLKRENAEELLEAFLEEQEKPEVAETVNIPARMRQFVIERTGGHCAYPSCNKPYVELHHTGRQAIELKHNPDHIHALCKFHHELAHNGLIGNEEGPPHTWYILQKPDPSNHKYFIDQQVQLIRHNAVL
;
A
#
# COMPACT_ATOMS: atom_id res chain seq x y z
N MET A 1 -4.65 31.03 -28.38
CA MET A 1 -3.98 30.65 -27.11
C MET A 1 -3.21 29.37 -27.35
N GLU A 2 -1.91 29.33 -27.06
CA GLU A 2 -1.12 28.10 -27.14
C GLU A 2 -1.71 27.03 -26.20
N THR A 3 -1.80 25.79 -26.68
CA THR A 3 -2.33 24.61 -25.96
C THR A 3 -1.67 24.42 -24.60
N ASN A 4 -0.38 24.71 -24.47
CA ASN A 4 0.37 24.65 -23.21
C ASN A 4 -0.13 25.67 -22.16
N THR A 5 -0.59 26.84 -22.59
CA THR A 5 -1.11 27.86 -21.66
C THR A 5 -2.46 27.44 -21.09
N ILE A 6 -3.35 26.89 -21.93
CA ILE A 6 -4.66 26.37 -21.50
C ILE A 6 -4.47 25.22 -20.52
N HIS A 7 -3.57 24.27 -20.82
CA HIS A 7 -3.25 23.16 -19.92
C HIS A 7 -2.77 23.66 -18.56
N ARG A 8 -1.79 24.57 -18.54
CA ARG A 8 -1.24 25.15 -17.29
C ARG A 8 -2.32 25.84 -16.46
N GLN A 9 -3.17 26.65 -17.09
CA GLN A 9 -4.28 27.34 -16.40
C GLN A 9 -5.29 26.35 -15.82
N PHE A 10 -5.68 25.33 -16.59
CA PHE A 10 -6.61 24.31 -16.12
C PHE A 10 -6.06 23.53 -14.92
N VAL A 11 -4.79 23.13 -14.96
CA VAL A 11 -4.10 22.46 -13.85
C VAL A 11 -4.10 23.35 -12.61
N GLU A 12 -3.79 24.64 -12.78
CA GLU A 12 -3.75 25.58 -11.67
C GLU A 12 -5.13 25.78 -11.02
N TYR A 13 -6.17 26.05 -11.82
CA TYR A 13 -7.54 26.19 -11.30
C TYR A 13 -8.01 24.90 -10.61
N GLY A 14 -7.69 23.74 -11.17
CA GLY A 14 -7.99 22.46 -10.55
C GLY A 14 -7.27 22.28 -9.20
N ARG A 15 -6.03 22.75 -9.08
CA ARG A 15 -5.26 22.73 -7.81
C ARG A 15 -5.88 23.68 -6.78
N THR A 16 -6.16 24.92 -7.16
CA THR A 16 -6.80 25.92 -6.30
C THR A 16 -8.18 25.46 -5.84
N ALA A 17 -9.01 24.90 -6.74
CA ALA A 17 -10.32 24.36 -6.38
C ALA A 17 -10.21 23.23 -5.35
N ARG A 18 -9.23 22.33 -5.48
CA ARG A 18 -8.96 21.28 -4.48
C ARG A 18 -8.53 21.87 -3.14
N GLU A 19 -7.72 22.93 -3.13
CA GLU A 19 -7.30 23.60 -1.90
C GLU A 19 -8.50 24.24 -1.17
N TRP A 20 -9.35 24.97 -1.89
CA TRP A 20 -10.56 25.56 -1.32
C TRP A 20 -11.54 24.51 -0.81
N MET A 21 -11.74 23.42 -1.58
CA MET A 21 -12.55 22.29 -1.14
C MET A 21 -12.04 21.74 0.20
N ARG A 22 -10.72 21.52 0.35
CA ARG A 22 -10.13 21.08 1.62
C ARG A 22 -10.42 22.06 2.75
N LYS A 23 -10.26 23.36 2.54
CA LYS A 23 -10.60 24.38 3.56
C LYS A 23 -12.07 24.27 4.00
N CYS A 24 -12.99 24.03 3.07
CA CYS A 24 -14.39 23.77 3.41
C CYS A 24 -14.57 22.46 4.20
N GLU A 25 -13.86 21.39 3.84
CA GLU A 25 -13.90 20.10 4.56
C GLU A 25 -13.50 20.26 6.03
N VAL A 26 -12.48 21.07 6.30
CA VAL A 26 -11.97 21.36 7.65
C VAL A 26 -12.98 22.11 8.52
N LEU A 27 -13.78 22.99 7.92
CA LEU A 27 -14.78 23.77 8.63
C LEU A 27 -16.08 22.99 8.89
N LEU A 28 -16.31 21.89 8.16
CA LEU A 28 -17.55 21.14 8.22
C LEU A 28 -17.93 20.63 9.62
N PRO A 29 -16.99 20.14 10.45
CA PRO A 29 -17.29 19.77 11.84
C PRO A 29 -17.77 20.96 12.70
N LEU A 30 -17.21 22.16 12.49
CA LEU A 30 -17.62 23.37 13.22
C LEU A 30 -18.97 23.88 12.70
N VAL A 31 -19.21 23.81 11.39
CA VAL A 31 -20.51 24.11 10.78
C VAL A 31 -21.61 23.23 11.37
N GLU A 32 -21.31 21.94 11.59
CA GLU A 32 -22.24 21.02 12.24
C GLU A 32 -22.41 21.31 13.73
N GLN A 33 -21.30 21.47 14.47
CA GLN A 33 -21.31 21.69 15.91
C GLN A 33 -22.10 22.94 16.32
N TYR A 34 -22.00 24.02 15.54
CA TYR A 34 -22.68 25.29 15.81
C TYR A 34 -23.98 25.44 15.02
N GLU A 35 -24.45 24.41 14.32
CA GLU A 35 -25.64 24.45 13.45
C GLU A 35 -25.65 25.67 12.50
N ILE A 36 -24.49 26.10 11.97
CA ILE A 36 -24.36 27.32 11.16
C ILE A 36 -25.30 27.28 9.94
N TRP A 37 -25.49 26.09 9.37
CA TRP A 37 -26.39 25.87 8.24
C TRP A 37 -27.84 26.28 8.57
N LYS A 38 -28.30 26.04 9.79
CA LYS A 38 -29.65 26.38 10.26
C LYS A 38 -29.80 27.88 10.49
N GLU A 39 -28.80 28.52 11.10
CA GLU A 39 -28.76 29.98 11.27
C GLU A 39 -28.81 30.70 9.91
N LYS A 40 -28.15 30.13 8.88
CA LYS A 40 -28.17 30.68 7.52
C LYS A 40 -29.39 30.24 6.70
N GLY A 41 -30.37 29.57 7.29
CA GLY A 41 -31.66 29.25 6.66
C GLY A 41 -31.64 28.05 5.71
N PHE A 42 -30.64 27.18 5.79
CA PHE A 42 -30.62 25.91 5.06
C PHE A 42 -31.36 24.83 5.84
N SER A 43 -31.91 23.84 5.14
CA SER A 43 -32.68 22.76 5.76
C SER A 43 -31.81 21.67 6.38
N SER A 44 -30.54 21.60 5.98
CA SER A 44 -29.56 20.63 6.48
C SER A 44 -28.12 21.03 6.13
N ILE A 45 -27.15 20.45 6.83
CA ILE A 45 -25.72 20.58 6.46
C ILE A 45 -25.44 20.07 5.04
N TYR A 46 -26.17 19.05 4.57
CA TYR A 46 -26.00 18.52 3.22
C TYR A 46 -26.38 19.52 2.15
N GLU A 47 -27.52 20.20 2.32
CA GLU A 47 -27.95 21.28 1.43
C GLU A 47 -26.96 22.44 1.47
N TYR A 48 -26.53 22.84 2.67
CA TYR A 48 -25.54 23.90 2.88
C TYR A 48 -24.22 23.61 2.12
N ALA A 49 -23.64 22.43 2.35
CA ALA A 49 -22.37 22.04 1.75
C ALA A 49 -22.49 21.82 0.23
N ALA A 50 -23.62 21.30 -0.26
CA ALA A 50 -23.87 21.16 -1.69
C ALA A 50 -23.98 22.51 -2.39
N LYS A 51 -24.78 23.45 -1.84
CA LYS A 51 -25.01 24.76 -2.44
C LYS A 51 -23.78 25.68 -2.37
N LEU A 52 -23.04 25.67 -1.27
CA LEU A 52 -21.95 26.62 -1.05
C LEU A 52 -20.57 26.08 -1.46
N ALA A 53 -20.34 24.76 -1.35
CA ALA A 53 -19.05 24.15 -1.60
C ALA A 53 -19.09 23.06 -2.69
N GLY A 54 -20.25 22.75 -3.27
CA GLY A 54 -20.37 21.69 -4.28
C GLY A 54 -20.12 20.29 -3.74
N MET A 55 -20.27 20.07 -2.43
CA MET A 55 -20.01 18.76 -1.81
C MET A 55 -21.19 17.81 -2.01
N SER A 56 -20.90 16.57 -2.38
CA SER A 56 -21.90 15.51 -2.36
C SER A 56 -22.23 15.10 -0.92
N ARG A 57 -23.43 14.54 -0.70
CA ARG A 57 -23.82 13.99 0.59
C ARG A 57 -22.80 12.99 1.16
N SER A 58 -22.35 12.04 0.33
CA SER A 58 -21.34 11.06 0.72
C SER A 58 -20.02 11.71 1.16
N LYS A 59 -19.61 12.79 0.49
CA LYS A 59 -18.41 13.55 0.88
C LYS A 59 -18.59 14.22 2.24
N VAL A 60 -19.74 14.84 2.51
CA VAL A 60 -20.08 15.43 3.80
C VAL A 60 -20.03 14.38 4.92
N GLU A 61 -20.70 13.24 4.72
CA GLU A 61 -20.72 12.13 5.67
C GLU A 61 -19.31 11.60 5.96
N ASP A 62 -18.49 11.41 4.92
CA ASP A 62 -17.11 10.96 5.08
C ASP A 62 -16.23 11.99 5.82
N CYS A 63 -16.37 13.28 5.51
CA CYS A 63 -15.66 14.35 6.21
C CYS A 63 -16.01 14.37 7.70
N LEU A 64 -17.29 14.43 8.05
CA LEU A 64 -17.74 14.44 9.45
C LEU A 64 -17.26 13.18 10.19
N ARG A 65 -17.39 12.01 9.58
CA ARG A 65 -16.95 10.74 10.17
C ARG A 65 -15.44 10.71 10.42
N ILE A 66 -14.63 11.17 9.45
CA ILE A 66 -13.17 11.14 9.56
C ILE A 66 -12.70 12.17 10.58
N TYR A 67 -13.18 13.41 10.53
CA TYR A 67 -12.80 14.45 11.49
C TYR A 67 -13.18 14.08 12.92
N LYS A 68 -14.33 13.44 13.13
CA LYS A 68 -14.71 12.90 14.45
C LYS A 68 -13.72 11.85 14.97
N LYS A 69 -13.15 11.00 14.09
CA LYS A 69 -12.20 9.95 14.50
C LYS A 69 -10.79 10.48 14.81
N ILE A 70 -10.46 11.67 14.32
CA ILE A 70 -9.15 12.31 14.51
C ILE A 70 -9.26 13.58 15.37
N GLU A 71 -10.39 13.79 16.04
CA GLU A 71 -10.64 14.97 16.89
C GLU A 71 -9.60 15.10 18.00
N ASP A 72 -9.22 13.97 18.60
CA ASP A 72 -8.21 13.78 19.64
C ASP A 72 -6.80 13.46 19.07
N LYS A 73 -6.58 13.59 17.76
CA LYS A 73 -5.35 13.17 17.06
C LYS A 73 -4.80 14.33 16.20
N PRO A 74 -4.14 15.32 16.83
CA PRO A 74 -3.77 16.57 16.16
C PRO A 74 -2.79 16.40 14.99
N ALA A 75 -1.83 15.47 15.03
CA ALA A 75 -0.92 15.26 13.90
C ALA A 75 -1.65 14.65 12.68
N LEU A 76 -2.59 13.72 12.90
CA LEU A 76 -3.45 13.22 11.81
C LEU A 76 -4.39 14.30 11.27
N ARG A 77 -4.90 15.18 12.15
CA ARG A 77 -5.71 16.33 11.73
C ARG A 77 -4.91 17.25 10.79
N GLU A 78 -3.66 17.56 11.12
CA GLU A 78 -2.76 18.35 10.27
C GLU A 78 -2.58 17.71 8.87
N VAL A 79 -2.41 16.38 8.81
CA VAL A 79 -2.30 15.66 7.53
C VAL A 79 -3.59 15.76 6.73
N ALA A 80 -4.75 15.61 7.36
CA ALA A 80 -6.04 15.72 6.70
C ALA A 80 -6.28 17.14 6.15
N GLU A 81 -5.91 18.18 6.91
CA GLU A 81 -5.98 19.58 6.49
C GLU A 81 -5.10 19.85 5.25
N ARG A 82 -3.87 19.33 5.26
CA ARG A 82 -2.87 19.58 4.21
C ARG A 82 -3.10 18.73 2.95
N LYS A 83 -3.30 17.42 3.11
CA LYS A 83 -3.37 16.44 2.00
C LYS A 83 -4.80 16.01 1.66
N GLY A 84 -5.77 16.33 2.52
CA GLY A 84 -7.18 15.91 2.40
C GLY A 84 -7.48 14.63 3.18
N ILE A 85 -8.76 14.41 3.50
CA ILE A 85 -9.24 13.30 4.35
C ILE A 85 -8.83 11.89 3.87
N ASN A 86 -8.59 11.72 2.57
CA ASN A 86 -8.21 10.42 2.01
C ASN A 86 -6.79 10.01 2.39
N ALA A 87 -5.91 10.96 2.72
CA ALA A 87 -4.54 10.67 3.14
C ALA A 87 -4.49 9.94 4.49
N VAL A 88 -5.44 10.23 5.38
CA VAL A 88 -5.50 9.61 6.72
C VAL A 88 -6.48 8.43 6.80
N ARG A 89 -7.42 8.32 5.85
CA ARG A 89 -8.48 7.29 5.84
C ARG A 89 -7.97 5.87 6.13
N PRO A 90 -6.83 5.39 5.61
CA PRO A 90 -6.37 4.02 5.86
C PRO A 90 -6.03 3.72 7.32
N VAL A 91 -5.70 4.74 8.11
CA VAL A 91 -5.12 4.59 9.45
C VAL A 91 -6.03 5.10 10.58
N ILE A 92 -7.15 5.74 10.26
CA ILE A 92 -8.08 6.32 11.28
C ILE A 92 -8.64 5.32 12.29
N THR A 93 -8.59 4.01 12.00
CA THR A 93 -9.03 2.95 12.93
C THR A 93 -7.87 2.26 13.65
N LEU A 94 -6.64 2.50 13.22
CA LEU A 94 -5.43 1.92 13.82
C LEU A 94 -4.76 2.92 14.77
N ALA A 95 -4.84 4.21 14.44
CA ALA A 95 -4.24 5.25 15.26
C ALA A 95 -4.98 5.41 16.59
N THR A 96 -4.21 5.34 17.65
CA THR A 96 -4.57 5.76 19.02
C THR A 96 -3.96 7.13 19.29
N THR A 97 -4.32 7.79 20.39
CA THR A 97 -3.66 9.03 20.83
C THR A 97 -2.16 8.87 21.01
N GLU A 98 -1.71 7.70 21.44
CA GLU A 98 -0.28 7.36 21.63
C GLU A 98 0.47 7.13 20.30
N THR A 99 -0.21 6.63 19.27
CA THR A 99 0.42 6.24 17.99
C THR A 99 0.11 7.20 16.85
N GLU A 100 -0.63 8.28 17.09
CA GLU A 100 -1.13 9.16 16.03
C GLU A 100 -0.01 9.88 15.28
N VAL A 101 1.06 10.27 15.96
CA VAL A 101 2.25 10.89 15.36
C VAL A 101 2.92 9.94 14.36
N PHE A 102 3.11 8.68 14.75
CA PHE A 102 3.67 7.65 13.86
C PHE A 102 2.82 7.45 12.60
N TRP A 103 1.51 7.34 12.75
CA TRP A 103 0.61 7.18 11.61
C TRP A 103 0.54 8.43 10.73
N ALA A 104 0.65 9.62 11.33
CA ALA A 104 0.73 10.88 10.61
C ALA A 104 1.99 10.98 9.77
N GLU A 105 3.16 10.60 10.30
CA GLU A 105 4.42 10.53 9.54
C GLU A 105 4.29 9.61 8.32
N LYS A 106 3.79 8.38 8.51
CA LYS A 106 3.54 7.46 7.39
C LYS A 106 2.58 8.04 6.36
N ALA A 107 1.52 8.73 6.77
CA ALA A 107 0.57 9.37 5.86
C ALA A 107 1.14 10.60 5.15
N LYS A 108 2.15 11.27 5.73
CA LYS A 108 2.89 12.36 5.09
C LYS A 108 3.76 11.82 3.96
N GLU A 109 4.46 10.72 4.19
CA GLU A 109 5.44 10.13 3.26
C GLU A 109 4.81 9.25 2.18
N MET A 110 3.88 8.37 2.52
CA MET A 110 3.37 7.35 1.60
C MET A 110 2.24 7.87 0.70
N SER A 111 2.10 7.21 -0.45
CA SER A 111 0.85 7.29 -1.22
C SER A 111 -0.31 6.64 -0.45
N VAL A 112 -1.55 7.07 -0.71
CA VAL A 112 -2.75 6.53 -0.01
C VAL A 112 -2.88 5.01 -0.19
N GLY A 113 -2.52 4.50 -1.37
CA GLY A 113 -2.56 3.07 -1.65
C GLY A 113 -1.48 2.28 -0.92
N THR A 114 -0.27 2.85 -0.80
CA THR A 114 0.84 2.28 -0.04
C THR A 114 0.57 2.29 1.45
N LEU A 115 0.04 3.40 1.99
CA LEU A 115 -0.41 3.46 3.38
C LEU A 115 -1.50 2.43 3.67
N LYS A 116 -2.42 2.20 2.72
CA LYS A 116 -3.45 1.15 2.86
C LYS A 116 -2.86 -0.26 2.87
N ALA A 117 -1.88 -0.55 2.02
CA ALA A 117 -1.18 -1.84 2.05
C ALA A 117 -0.45 -2.00 3.40
N TYR A 118 0.34 -1.00 3.79
CA TYR A 118 1.06 -0.97 5.06
C TYR A 118 0.14 -1.18 6.27
N ALA A 119 -0.97 -0.45 6.35
CA ALA A 119 -1.96 -0.57 7.44
C ALA A 119 -2.60 -1.97 7.51
N LYS A 120 -2.80 -2.63 6.36
CA LYS A 120 -3.29 -4.01 6.32
C LYS A 120 -2.25 -4.95 6.94
N GLU A 121 -1.02 -4.91 6.44
CA GLU A 121 0.04 -5.82 6.89
C GLU A 121 0.44 -5.55 8.35
N PHE A 122 0.39 -4.29 8.80
CA PHE A 122 0.64 -3.91 10.18
C PHE A 122 -0.36 -4.56 11.15
N ARG A 123 -1.64 -4.60 10.78
CA ARG A 123 -2.67 -5.28 11.58
C ARG A 123 -2.41 -6.78 11.69
N GLU A 124 -1.94 -7.39 10.61
CA GLU A 124 -1.59 -8.81 10.61
C GLU A 124 -0.42 -9.06 11.57
N LEU A 125 0.59 -8.19 11.62
CA LEU A 125 1.70 -8.32 12.59
C LEU A 125 1.32 -8.15 14.05
N SER A 126 0.49 -7.16 14.38
CA SER A 126 0.03 -6.97 15.76
C SER A 126 -0.74 -8.18 16.28
N ASN A 127 -1.36 -8.96 15.39
CA ASN A 127 -1.98 -10.23 15.73
C ASN A 127 -0.95 -11.38 15.86
N HIS A 128 0.21 -11.26 15.22
CA HIS A 128 1.28 -12.27 15.22
C HIS A 128 2.31 -12.12 16.36
N GLU A 129 2.45 -10.96 17.01
CA GLU A 129 3.27 -10.85 18.25
C GLU A 129 2.70 -11.69 19.42
N GLN A 130 1.46 -12.17 19.30
CA GLN A 130 0.83 -13.12 20.24
C GLN A 130 1.08 -14.60 19.88
N VAL A 131 1.62 -14.91 18.69
CA VAL A 131 1.83 -16.28 18.21
C VAL A 131 3.24 -16.39 17.64
N GLY A 132 4.18 -16.83 18.49
CA GLY A 132 5.58 -17.01 18.13
C GLY A 132 5.75 -17.90 16.91
N PHE A 133 6.77 -17.60 16.11
CA PHE A 133 7.37 -18.46 15.08
C PHE A 133 6.37 -19.27 14.23
N ARG A 134 5.79 -18.62 13.20
CA ARG A 134 5.06 -19.24 12.07
C ARG A 134 4.63 -20.68 12.33
N ASP A 135 3.54 -20.85 13.06
CA ASP A 135 2.73 -22.04 12.88
C ASP A 135 2.32 -22.06 11.41
N VAL A 136 3.01 -22.87 10.60
CA VAL A 136 2.42 -23.34 9.36
C VAL A 136 1.13 -23.99 9.82
N PRO A 137 -0.05 -23.47 9.43
CA PRO A 137 -1.28 -24.06 9.92
C PRO A 137 -1.25 -25.53 9.53
N GLU A 138 -1.36 -26.44 10.51
CA GLU A 138 -1.33 -27.90 10.30
C GLU A 138 -2.39 -28.34 9.28
N SER A 139 -3.38 -27.47 9.00
CA SER A 139 -4.36 -27.65 7.95
C SER A 139 -4.61 -26.37 7.14
N VAL A 140 -4.73 -26.51 5.82
CA VAL A 140 -5.16 -25.45 4.90
C VAL A 140 -6.66 -25.63 4.60
N THR A 141 -7.44 -24.57 4.74
CA THR A 141 -8.87 -24.59 4.40
C THR A 141 -9.05 -24.32 2.91
N LEU A 142 -9.54 -25.32 2.18
CA LEU A 142 -9.90 -25.19 0.76
C LEU A 142 -11.41 -24.97 0.61
N SER A 143 -11.83 -24.38 -0.51
CA SER A 143 -13.26 -24.33 -0.85
C SER A 143 -13.83 -25.75 -0.92
N PRO A 144 -15.11 -25.98 -0.58
CA PRO A 144 -15.68 -27.33 -0.59
C PRO A 144 -15.49 -28.07 -1.93
N GLU A 145 -15.61 -27.34 -3.04
CA GLU A 145 -15.41 -27.86 -4.38
C GLU A 145 -13.95 -28.25 -4.65
N LEU A 146 -13.00 -27.37 -4.27
CA LEU A 146 -11.57 -27.65 -4.44
C LEU A 146 -11.12 -28.77 -3.51
N ALA A 147 -11.60 -28.81 -2.27
CA ALA A 147 -11.36 -29.90 -1.33
C ALA A 147 -11.85 -31.24 -1.88
N LYS A 148 -13.04 -31.26 -2.52
CA LYS A 148 -13.58 -32.48 -3.16
C LYS A 148 -12.69 -32.94 -4.32
N LYS A 149 -12.26 -32.01 -5.18
CA LYS A 149 -11.35 -32.30 -6.30
C LYS A 149 -9.99 -32.78 -5.81
N LEU A 150 -9.40 -32.12 -4.82
CA LEU A 150 -8.12 -32.50 -4.24
C LEU A 150 -8.21 -33.85 -3.52
N LYS A 151 -9.27 -34.12 -2.75
CA LYS A 151 -9.52 -35.45 -2.16
C LYS A 151 -9.62 -36.55 -3.21
N GLN A 152 -10.18 -36.26 -4.38
CA GLN A 152 -10.22 -37.22 -5.48
C GLN A 152 -8.84 -37.42 -6.12
N PHE A 153 -8.06 -36.34 -6.25
CA PHE A 153 -6.68 -36.39 -6.73
C PHE A 153 -5.77 -37.20 -5.80
N LEU A 154 -5.85 -36.97 -4.49
CA LEU A 154 -5.06 -37.65 -3.45
C LEU A 154 -5.32 -39.16 -3.35
N LYS A 155 -6.37 -39.68 -4.02
CA LYS A 155 -6.62 -41.13 -4.12
C LYS A 155 -5.75 -41.84 -5.16
N ARG A 156 -4.98 -41.10 -5.96
CA ARG A 156 -4.03 -41.69 -6.92
C ARG A 156 -2.83 -42.23 -6.16
N GLU A 157 -2.30 -43.38 -6.59
CA GLU A 157 -1.15 -44.04 -5.95
C GLU A 157 0.11 -43.16 -5.92
N ASN A 158 0.26 -42.26 -6.89
CA ASN A 158 1.38 -41.33 -7.02
C ASN A 158 0.99 -39.87 -6.74
N ALA A 159 -0.07 -39.63 -5.96
CA ALA A 159 -0.56 -38.27 -5.74
C ALA A 159 0.48 -37.35 -5.05
N GLU A 160 1.25 -37.89 -4.10
CA GLU A 160 2.32 -37.15 -3.42
C GLU A 160 3.44 -36.80 -4.39
N GLU A 161 3.96 -37.77 -5.16
CA GLU A 161 4.98 -37.52 -6.19
C GLU A 161 4.52 -36.49 -7.24
N LEU A 162 3.25 -36.54 -7.65
CA LEU A 162 2.69 -35.56 -8.59
C LEU A 162 2.51 -34.17 -7.98
N LEU A 163 2.23 -34.09 -6.67
CA LEU A 163 2.19 -32.81 -5.96
C LEU A 163 3.59 -32.26 -5.77
N GLU A 164 4.55 -33.10 -5.42
CA GLU A 164 5.96 -32.72 -5.35
C GLU A 164 6.45 -32.23 -6.71
N ALA A 165 6.22 -32.96 -7.81
CA ALA A 165 6.56 -32.51 -9.16
C ALA A 165 5.80 -31.24 -9.61
N PHE A 166 4.60 -31.00 -9.09
CA PHE A 166 3.87 -29.75 -9.32
C PHE A 166 4.45 -28.58 -8.51
N LEU A 167 5.02 -28.87 -7.35
CA LEU A 167 5.69 -27.91 -6.47
C LEU A 167 7.18 -27.76 -6.80
N GLU A 168 7.75 -28.67 -7.59
CA GLU A 168 9.12 -28.61 -8.09
C GLU A 168 9.31 -27.35 -8.93
N GLU A 169 10.39 -26.63 -8.63
CA GLU A 169 10.69 -25.36 -9.26
C GLU A 169 10.95 -25.58 -10.76
N GLN A 170 10.35 -24.74 -11.61
CA GLN A 170 10.70 -24.68 -13.03
C GLN A 170 12.22 -24.54 -13.20
N GLU A 171 12.77 -24.99 -14.34
CA GLU A 171 14.20 -24.86 -14.64
C GLU A 171 14.64 -23.39 -14.52
N LYS A 172 15.34 -23.14 -13.41
CA LYS A 172 15.69 -21.81 -12.97
C LYS A 172 16.77 -21.21 -13.88
N PRO A 173 16.57 -19.99 -14.40
CA PRO A 173 17.57 -19.32 -15.22
C PRO A 173 18.87 -19.08 -14.44
N GLU A 174 20.01 -19.14 -15.13
CA GLU A 174 21.29 -18.79 -14.53
C GLU A 174 21.37 -17.28 -14.19
N VAL A 175 22.24 -16.95 -13.23
CA VAL A 175 22.55 -15.57 -12.85
C VAL A 175 23.17 -14.84 -14.03
N ALA A 176 22.71 -13.61 -14.30
CA ALA A 176 23.15 -12.84 -15.46
C ALA A 176 23.75 -11.48 -15.08
N GLU A 177 24.88 -11.12 -15.68
CA GLU A 177 25.54 -9.81 -15.58
C GLU A 177 25.17 -8.95 -16.79
N THR A 178 23.93 -8.44 -16.80
CA THR A 178 23.36 -7.67 -17.91
C THR A 178 22.81 -6.34 -17.43
N VAL A 179 22.67 -5.37 -18.34
CA VAL A 179 22.04 -4.06 -18.03
C VAL A 179 20.56 -4.24 -17.68
N ASN A 180 19.84 -5.03 -18.48
CA ASN A 180 18.41 -5.29 -18.31
C ASN A 180 18.18 -6.73 -17.84
N ILE A 181 17.10 -6.96 -17.08
CA ILE A 181 16.64 -8.31 -16.71
C ILE A 181 16.40 -9.13 -17.98
N PRO A 182 17.06 -10.29 -18.17
CA PRO A 182 16.86 -11.16 -19.33
C PRO A 182 15.39 -11.60 -19.48
N ALA A 183 14.95 -11.81 -20.73
CA ALA A 183 13.56 -12.17 -21.00
C ALA A 183 13.12 -13.49 -20.32
N ARG A 184 13.96 -14.53 -20.38
CA ARG A 184 13.70 -15.83 -19.72
C ARG A 184 13.54 -15.68 -18.21
N MET A 185 14.37 -14.84 -17.58
CA MET A 185 14.31 -14.57 -16.14
C MET A 185 13.07 -13.78 -15.74
N ARG A 186 12.71 -12.76 -16.53
CA ARG A 186 11.45 -12.02 -16.35
C ARG A 186 10.26 -12.97 -16.42
N GLN A 187 10.23 -13.85 -17.41
CA GLN A 187 9.15 -14.82 -17.58
C GLN A 187 9.06 -15.77 -16.38
N PHE A 188 10.19 -16.36 -15.97
CA PHE A 188 10.27 -17.24 -14.80
C PHE A 188 9.73 -16.59 -13.52
N VAL A 189 10.15 -15.36 -13.21
CA VAL A 189 9.70 -14.64 -12.00
C VAL A 189 8.20 -14.34 -12.02
N ILE A 190 7.65 -14.00 -13.19
CA ILE A 190 6.21 -13.73 -13.35
C ILE A 190 5.39 -15.02 -13.23
N GLU A 191 5.85 -16.11 -13.84
CA GLU A 191 5.16 -17.40 -13.81
C GLU A 191 5.12 -18.00 -12.41
N ARG A 192 6.21 -17.90 -11.63
CA ARG A 192 6.27 -18.34 -10.22
C ARG A 192 5.17 -17.74 -9.34
N THR A 193 4.73 -16.54 -9.67
CA THR A 193 3.69 -15.81 -8.92
C THR A 193 2.33 -15.81 -9.63
N GLY A 194 2.20 -16.50 -10.76
CA GLY A 194 1.00 -16.48 -11.59
C GLY A 194 0.58 -15.06 -12.01
N GLY A 195 1.53 -14.15 -12.19
CA GLY A 195 1.23 -12.74 -12.50
C GLY A 195 0.69 -11.91 -11.32
N HIS A 196 0.92 -12.34 -10.09
CA HIS A 196 0.51 -11.62 -8.88
C HIS A 196 1.71 -11.14 -8.06
N CYS A 197 1.42 -10.32 -7.05
CA CYS A 197 2.40 -9.84 -6.10
C CYS A 197 2.96 -11.01 -5.27
N ALA A 198 4.28 -11.10 -5.14
CA ALA A 198 4.96 -12.14 -4.37
C ALA A 198 4.78 -12.00 -2.84
N TYR A 199 4.35 -10.83 -2.35
CA TYR A 199 4.13 -10.61 -0.92
C TYR A 199 3.04 -11.57 -0.38
N PRO A 200 3.26 -12.30 0.74
CA PRO A 200 2.48 -13.49 1.12
C PRO A 200 0.96 -13.31 1.20
N SER A 201 0.50 -12.16 1.68
CA SER A 201 -0.92 -11.86 1.92
C SER A 201 -1.57 -11.08 0.76
N CYS A 202 -0.91 -10.98 -0.40
CA CYS A 202 -1.28 -10.07 -1.47
C CYS A 202 -1.70 -10.77 -2.76
N ASN A 203 -2.94 -10.57 -3.17
CA ASN A 203 -3.49 -11.09 -4.44
C ASN A 203 -3.62 -10.01 -5.53
N LYS A 204 -2.86 -8.92 -5.43
CA LYS A 204 -2.88 -7.87 -6.47
C LYS A 204 -2.04 -8.30 -7.67
N PRO A 205 -2.40 -7.89 -8.89
CA PRO A 205 -1.52 -8.09 -10.05
C PRO A 205 -0.17 -7.40 -9.81
N TYR A 206 0.90 -8.02 -10.30
CA TYR A 206 2.20 -7.36 -10.30
C TYR A 206 2.18 -6.14 -11.23
N VAL A 207 3.06 -5.18 -10.96
CA VAL A 207 3.28 -4.02 -11.82
C VAL A 207 4.76 -3.90 -12.17
N GLU A 208 5.64 -4.22 -11.22
CA GLU A 208 7.08 -4.04 -11.36
C GLU A 208 7.81 -5.28 -10.84
N LEU A 209 8.97 -5.58 -11.44
CA LEU A 209 9.92 -6.54 -10.90
C LEU A 209 10.85 -5.82 -9.93
N HIS A 210 11.04 -6.42 -8.76
CA HIS A 210 11.76 -5.84 -7.65
C HIS A 210 13.01 -6.64 -7.33
N HIS A 211 14.16 -5.98 -7.24
CA HIS A 211 15.40 -6.61 -6.80
C HIS A 211 15.56 -6.49 -5.27
N THR A 212 15.52 -7.63 -4.58
CA THR A 212 15.71 -7.72 -3.12
C THR A 212 17.16 -7.51 -2.74
N GLY A 213 18.10 -8.02 -3.54
CA GLY A 213 19.48 -7.57 -3.62
C GLY A 213 19.58 -6.40 -4.59
N ARG A 214 19.76 -5.18 -4.10
CA ARG A 214 19.67 -3.97 -4.94
C ARG A 214 20.65 -4.06 -6.11
N GLN A 215 20.16 -3.84 -7.33
CA GLN A 215 20.97 -3.92 -8.55
C GLN A 215 22.21 -2.99 -8.49
N ALA A 216 22.07 -1.83 -7.83
CA ALA A 216 23.19 -0.90 -7.62
C ALA A 216 24.32 -1.45 -6.74
N ILE A 217 24.07 -2.49 -5.94
CA ILE A 217 25.06 -3.19 -5.11
C ILE A 217 25.56 -4.44 -5.83
N GLU A 218 24.64 -5.31 -6.23
CA GLU A 218 25.01 -6.65 -6.70
C GLU A 218 25.48 -6.66 -8.16
N LEU A 219 25.01 -5.70 -8.97
CA LEU A 219 25.26 -5.60 -10.41
C LEU A 219 24.92 -6.88 -11.20
N LYS A 220 24.09 -7.74 -10.62
CA LYS A 220 23.69 -9.05 -11.13
C LYS A 220 22.18 -9.20 -11.10
N HIS A 221 21.67 -10.01 -12.01
CA HIS A 221 20.29 -10.46 -12.04
C HIS A 221 20.26 -11.90 -11.54
N ASN A 222 19.83 -12.10 -10.29
CA ASN A 222 19.63 -13.42 -9.70
C ASN A 222 18.11 -13.72 -9.64
N PRO A 223 17.61 -14.83 -10.20
CA PRO A 223 16.17 -15.15 -10.14
C PRO A 223 15.63 -15.31 -8.71
N ASP A 224 16.48 -15.61 -7.73
CA ASP A 224 16.08 -15.69 -6.32
C ASP A 224 15.89 -14.32 -5.69
N HIS A 225 16.59 -13.30 -6.21
CA HIS A 225 16.58 -11.95 -5.66
C HIS A 225 15.72 -11.01 -6.50
N ILE A 226 14.90 -11.53 -7.42
CA ILE A 226 14.00 -10.74 -8.24
C ILE A 226 12.59 -11.28 -8.06
N HIS A 227 11.65 -10.43 -7.65
CA HIS A 227 10.27 -10.81 -7.42
C HIS A 227 9.27 -9.85 -8.05
N ALA A 228 8.15 -10.39 -8.52
CA ALA A 228 7.06 -9.59 -9.06
C ALA A 228 6.27 -8.95 -7.91
N LEU A 229 6.21 -7.62 -7.84
CA LEU A 229 5.47 -6.90 -6.81
C LEU A 229 4.38 -6.02 -7.42
N CYS A 230 3.27 -5.87 -6.69
CA CYS A 230 2.33 -4.80 -6.98
C CYS A 230 2.96 -3.43 -6.63
N LYS A 231 2.43 -2.36 -7.22
CA LYS A 231 2.89 -0.98 -6.98
C LYS A 231 3.10 -0.65 -5.49
N PHE A 232 2.19 -1.08 -4.62
CA PHE A 232 2.22 -0.70 -3.20
C PHE A 232 3.28 -1.47 -2.41
N HIS A 233 3.39 -2.80 -2.60
CA HIS A 233 4.45 -3.58 -1.95
C HIS A 233 5.83 -3.24 -2.51
N HIS A 234 5.93 -2.85 -3.78
CA HIS A 234 7.16 -2.32 -4.35
C HIS A 234 7.59 -1.00 -3.68
N GLU A 235 6.66 -0.07 -3.46
CA GLU A 235 6.94 1.17 -2.70
C GLU A 235 7.38 0.86 -1.27
N LEU A 236 6.75 -0.11 -0.59
CA LEU A 236 7.15 -0.54 0.76
C LEU A 236 8.55 -1.17 0.79
N ALA A 237 8.89 -1.97 -0.21
CA ALA A 237 10.22 -2.54 -0.34
C ALA A 237 11.28 -1.46 -0.48
N HIS A 238 11.05 -0.48 -1.35
CA HIS A 238 11.94 0.68 -1.52
C HIS A 238 11.96 1.65 -0.34
N ASN A 239 10.98 1.58 0.55
CA ASN A 239 11.01 2.29 1.83
C ASN A 239 11.78 1.49 2.90
N GLY A 240 12.36 0.33 2.57
CA GLY A 240 13.04 -0.55 3.51
C GLY A 240 12.11 -1.13 4.58
N LEU A 241 10.80 -1.23 4.29
CA LEU A 241 9.80 -1.67 5.25
C LEU A 241 9.44 -3.15 5.13
N ILE A 242 10.12 -3.91 4.29
CA ILE A 242 9.96 -5.36 4.19
C ILE A 242 11.13 -6.04 4.92
N GLY A 243 10.81 -6.73 6.02
CA GLY A 243 11.75 -7.56 6.76
C GLY A 243 11.98 -8.90 6.06
N ASN A 244 13.20 -9.43 6.21
CA ASN A 244 13.69 -10.64 5.55
C ASN A 244 13.57 -10.64 4.01
N GLU A 245 13.65 -9.46 3.39
CA GLU A 245 13.43 -9.25 1.96
C GLU A 245 14.34 -10.10 1.05
N GLU A 246 15.58 -10.40 1.46
CA GLU A 246 16.50 -11.28 0.70
C GLU A 246 16.16 -12.77 0.82
N GLY A 247 15.33 -13.15 1.80
CA GLY A 247 14.83 -14.50 1.94
C GLY A 247 13.64 -14.79 1.02
N PRO A 248 13.14 -16.04 1.01
CA PRO A 248 11.97 -16.41 0.23
C PRO A 248 10.72 -15.58 0.59
N PRO A 249 9.82 -15.22 -0.35
CA PRO A 249 8.70 -14.31 -0.06
C PRO A 249 7.78 -14.71 1.08
N HIS A 250 7.51 -16.02 1.26
CA HIS A 250 6.72 -16.54 2.39
C HIS A 250 7.33 -16.18 3.76
N THR A 251 8.60 -15.75 3.77
CA THR A 251 9.31 -15.32 4.96
C THR A 251 9.27 -13.82 5.25
N TRP A 252 8.66 -13.03 4.38
CA TRP A 252 8.61 -11.58 4.53
C TRP A 252 7.60 -11.12 5.56
N TYR A 253 7.86 -9.96 6.16
CA TYR A 253 6.99 -9.30 7.11
C TYR A 253 7.15 -7.78 7.02
N ILE A 254 6.20 -7.00 7.53
CA ILE A 254 6.32 -5.54 7.51
C ILE A 254 7.15 -5.02 8.71
N LEU A 255 7.95 -3.98 8.52
CA LEU A 255 8.71 -3.33 9.58
C LEU A 255 8.05 -1.99 9.94
N GLN A 256 8.13 -1.61 11.21
CA GLN A 256 7.66 -0.29 11.64
C GLN A 256 8.55 0.84 11.10
N LYS A 257 9.85 0.56 11.07
CA LYS A 257 10.91 1.44 10.59
C LYS A 257 11.93 0.63 9.77
N PRO A 258 12.57 1.25 8.78
CA PRO A 258 13.67 0.61 8.07
C PRO A 258 14.83 0.36 9.06
N ASP A 259 15.58 -0.72 8.84
CA ASP A 259 16.77 -1.05 9.62
C ASP A 259 17.98 -0.27 9.09
N PRO A 260 18.52 0.71 9.84
CA PRO A 260 19.68 1.49 9.40
C PRO A 260 20.98 0.68 9.30
N SER A 261 21.04 -0.49 9.95
CA SER A 261 22.19 -1.39 9.87
C SER A 261 22.19 -2.25 8.60
N ASN A 262 21.05 -2.32 7.89
CA ASN A 262 20.95 -3.06 6.65
C ASN A 262 21.74 -2.36 5.53
N HIS A 263 22.55 -3.12 4.79
CA HIS A 263 23.42 -2.60 3.74
C HIS A 263 22.67 -1.86 2.60
N LYS A 264 21.36 -2.09 2.44
CA LYS A 264 20.50 -1.44 1.43
C LYS A 264 19.96 -0.10 1.88
N TYR A 265 19.99 0.19 3.18
CA TYR A 265 19.35 1.38 3.76
C TYR A 265 19.77 2.66 3.05
N PHE A 266 21.08 2.87 2.84
CA PHE A 266 21.58 4.07 2.19
C PHE A 266 21.08 4.22 0.75
N ILE A 267 21.04 3.13 -0.01
CA ILE A 267 20.58 3.13 -1.40
C ILE A 267 19.07 3.40 -1.45
N ASP A 268 18.30 2.81 -0.55
CA ASP A 268 16.87 3.08 -0.44
C ASP A 268 16.61 4.56 -0.17
N GLN A 269 17.37 5.19 0.74
CA GLN A 269 17.28 6.64 0.98
C GLN A 269 17.57 7.46 -0.30
N GLN A 270 18.61 7.11 -1.07
CA GLN A 270 18.93 7.80 -2.32
C GLN A 270 17.83 7.64 -3.38
N VAL A 271 17.29 6.43 -3.53
CA VAL A 271 16.17 6.15 -4.45
C VAL A 271 14.95 6.98 -4.07
N GLN A 272 14.64 7.10 -2.77
CA GLN A 272 13.54 7.92 -2.31
C GLN A 272 13.73 9.41 -2.61
N LEU A 273 14.95 9.94 -2.43
CA LEU A 273 15.25 11.33 -2.78
C LEU A 273 15.06 11.60 -4.27
N ILE A 274 15.52 10.69 -5.15
CA ILE A 274 15.36 10.82 -6.60
C ILE A 274 13.87 10.76 -6.97
N ARG A 275 13.12 9.82 -6.41
CA ARG A 275 11.68 9.68 -6.66
C ARG A 275 10.89 10.91 -6.21
N HIS A 276 11.23 11.51 -5.08
CA HIS A 276 10.59 12.75 -4.63
C HIS A 276 10.86 13.91 -5.59
N ASN A 277 12.09 14.02 -6.09
CA ASN A 277 12.48 15.11 -7.00
C ASN A 277 11.92 14.93 -8.43
N ALA A 278 11.61 13.70 -8.85
CA ALA A 278 11.02 13.42 -10.17
C ALA A 278 9.51 13.70 -10.24
N VAL A 279 8.85 13.97 -9.11
CA VAL A 279 7.39 14.24 -9.00
C VAL A 279 7.09 15.75 -8.83
N LEU A 280 8.13 16.59 -8.74
CA LEU A 280 8.05 18.06 -8.74
C LEU A 280 8.31 18.62 -10.16
#